data_AF-A0A087TKP9-F1
#
_entry.id   AF-A0A087TKP9-F1
#
_cell.length_a   1.000
_cell.length_b   1.000
_cell.length_c   1.000
_cell.angle_alpha   90.00
_cell.angle_beta   90.00
_cell.angle_gamma   90.00
#
_symmetry.space_group_name_H-M   'P 1'
#
loop_
_entity.id
_entity.type
_entity.pdbx_description
1 polymer ?
#
loop_
_entity_poly.entity_id
_entity_poly.type
_entity_poly.pdbx_seq_one_letter_code
_entity_poly.pdbx_strand_id
1 'polypeptide(L)'
;MSNHQSTVDWVIVHMLADRQGSIGHVRYVMKDSLQLVPMYGFYFYEHGCVFVKRHYFDSNKMISSLQYLQNKRIPTWMVIFPEGTRYNPLASNVIEKSRAFAKERGLVPLKHVLTPKYKGFHIALENMKDNLDAVYDATVIYSCTKGDKKTLRMKA
;
A
#
# COMPACT_ATOMS: atom_id res chain seq x y z
N MET A 1 7.64 -1.82 -0.44
CA MET A 1 6.39 -2.58 -0.26
C MET A 1 6.21 -2.93 1.19
N SER A 2 4.97 -2.96 1.68
CA SER A 2 4.67 -3.32 3.08
C SER A 2 3.33 -4.00 3.20
N ASN A 3 3.14 -4.80 4.26
CA ASN A 3 1.82 -5.23 4.69
C ASN A 3 0.98 -4.03 5.15
N HIS A 4 -0.35 -4.15 5.11
CA HIS A 4 -1.27 -3.07 5.51
C HIS A 4 -2.11 -3.53 6.70
N GLN A 5 -1.82 -3.01 7.89
CA GLN A 5 -2.51 -3.41 9.13
C GLN A 5 -3.29 -2.27 9.78
N SER A 6 -2.86 -1.03 9.64
CA SER A 6 -3.46 0.09 10.37
C SER A 6 -3.71 1.31 9.48
N THR A 7 -4.60 2.20 9.95
CA THR A 7 -4.76 3.53 9.35
C THR A 7 -3.48 4.35 9.46
N VAL A 8 -2.62 4.07 10.46
CA VAL A 8 -1.40 4.85 10.72
C VAL A 8 -0.16 4.29 10.01
N ASP A 9 -0.31 3.30 9.12
CA ASP A 9 0.83 2.75 8.37
C ASP A 9 1.59 3.82 7.59
N TRP A 10 0.88 4.85 7.09
CA TRP A 10 1.50 5.99 6.42
C TRP A 10 2.41 6.79 7.37
N VAL A 11 2.11 6.87 8.67
CA VAL A 11 2.97 7.58 9.65
C VAL A 11 4.33 6.88 9.74
N ILE A 12 4.34 5.55 9.84
CA ILE A 12 5.58 4.76 9.88
C ILE A 12 6.41 4.98 8.62
N VAL A 13 5.75 4.99 7.45
CA VAL A 13 6.43 5.25 6.18
C VAL A 13 6.99 6.68 6.13
N HIS A 14 6.25 7.68 6.62
CA HIS A 14 6.74 9.06 6.69
C HIS A 14 7.91 9.23 7.66
N MET A 15 7.91 8.52 8.79
CA MET A 15 9.06 8.51 9.72
C MET A 15 10.33 7.94 9.06
N LEU A 16 10.19 6.92 8.20
CA LEU A 16 11.31 6.37 7.44
C LEU A 16 11.76 7.33 6.33
N ALA A 17 10.82 7.94 5.61
CA ALA A 17 11.13 8.92 4.58
C ALA A 17 11.82 10.17 5.15
N ASP A 18 11.39 10.64 6.32
CA ASP A 18 11.99 11.78 7.04
C ASP A 18 13.44 11.51 7.41
N ARG A 19 13.74 10.31 7.93
CA ARG A 19 15.12 9.87 8.22
C ARG A 19 16.02 9.84 6.99
N GLN A 20 15.46 9.69 5.80
CA GLN A 20 16.18 9.73 4.52
C GLN A 20 16.12 11.12 3.86
N GLY A 21 15.59 12.15 4.52
CA GLY A 21 15.43 13.48 3.92
C GLY A 21 14.49 13.52 2.72
N SER A 22 13.58 12.53 2.61
CA SER A 22 12.67 12.34 1.47
C SER A 22 11.22 12.71 1.81
N ILE A 23 11.01 13.55 2.83
CA ILE A 23 9.68 14.06 3.19
C ILE A 23 9.15 14.93 2.03
N GLY A 24 7.90 14.70 1.60
CA GLY A 24 7.32 15.33 0.40
C GLY A 24 7.59 14.59 -0.93
N HIS A 25 8.46 13.59 -0.93
CA HIS A 25 8.73 12.75 -2.11
C HIS A 25 8.00 11.40 -2.08
N VAL A 26 7.22 11.16 -1.04
CA VAL A 26 6.44 9.93 -0.87
C VAL A 26 5.23 9.93 -1.80
N ARG A 27 5.02 8.82 -2.52
CA ARG A 27 3.92 8.61 -3.47
C ARG A 27 3.22 7.31 -3.12
N TYR A 28 1.90 7.34 -3.01
CA TYR A 28 1.11 6.16 -2.64
C TYR A 28 0.32 5.61 -3.83
N VAL A 29 0.23 4.28 -3.90
CA VAL A 29 -0.81 3.64 -4.71
C VAL A 29 -2.09 3.53 -3.86
N MET A 30 -3.12 4.28 -4.26
CA MET A 30 -4.31 4.54 -3.46
C MET A 30 -5.60 4.07 -4.14
N LYS A 31 -6.67 3.95 -3.36
CA LYS A 31 -8.00 3.60 -3.89
C LYS A 31 -8.55 4.74 -4.74
N ASP A 32 -9.05 4.43 -5.93
CA ASP A 32 -9.64 5.39 -6.90
C ASP A 32 -10.69 6.31 -6.28
N SER A 33 -11.53 5.81 -5.37
CA SER A 33 -12.57 6.62 -4.71
C SER A 33 -12.02 7.76 -3.84
N LEU A 34 -10.74 7.77 -3.48
CA LEU A 34 -10.15 8.85 -2.70
C LEU A 34 -9.97 10.15 -3.50
N GLN A 35 -10.02 10.10 -4.84
CA GLN A 35 -10.06 11.29 -5.69
C GLN A 35 -11.28 12.16 -5.43
N LEU A 36 -12.38 11.56 -4.95
CA LEU A 36 -13.65 12.26 -4.72
C LEU A 36 -13.67 13.05 -3.41
N VAL A 37 -12.66 12.90 -2.55
CA VAL A 37 -12.58 13.64 -1.30
C VAL A 37 -12.17 15.08 -1.63
N PRO A 38 -12.99 16.11 -1.32
CA PRO A 38 -12.67 17.48 -1.63
C PRO A 38 -11.33 17.91 -1.03
N MET A 39 -10.57 18.71 -1.77
CA MET A 39 -9.19 19.14 -1.49
C MET A 39 -8.15 18.00 -1.47
N TYR A 40 -8.37 16.95 -0.70
CA TYR A 40 -7.41 15.85 -0.54
C TYR A 40 -7.23 15.05 -1.83
N GLY A 41 -8.30 14.78 -2.57
CA GLY A 41 -8.22 14.08 -3.86
C GLY A 41 -7.34 14.83 -4.86
N PHE A 42 -7.52 16.15 -4.95
CA PHE A 42 -6.68 17.04 -5.77
C PHE A 42 -5.24 17.08 -5.27
N TYR A 43 -5.03 17.23 -3.95
CA TYR A 43 -3.71 17.20 -3.35
C TYR A 43 -2.95 15.90 -3.68
N PHE A 44 -3.58 14.74 -3.52
CA PHE A 44 -2.94 13.46 -3.83
C PHE A 44 -2.65 13.30 -5.33
N TYR A 45 -3.52 13.82 -6.20
CA TYR A 45 -3.29 13.81 -7.64
C TYR A 45 -2.08 14.66 -8.03
N GLU A 46 -2.02 15.92 -7.59
CA GLU A 46 -0.89 16.82 -7.85
C GLU A 46 0.41 16.32 -7.21
N HIS A 47 0.30 15.69 -6.04
CA HIS A 47 1.43 15.06 -5.36
C HIS A 47 1.80 13.70 -5.98
N GLY A 48 1.32 13.35 -7.18
CA GLY A 48 1.72 12.17 -7.96
C GLY A 48 1.32 10.82 -7.35
N CYS A 49 0.29 10.77 -6.50
CA CYS A 49 -0.25 9.49 -6.02
C CYS A 49 -1.02 8.79 -7.14
N VAL A 50 -0.86 7.48 -7.22
CA VAL A 50 -1.43 6.67 -8.29
C VAL A 50 -2.73 6.05 -7.81
N PHE A 51 -3.81 6.30 -8.52
CA PHE A 51 -5.13 5.80 -8.15
C PHE A 51 -5.50 4.52 -8.89
N VAL A 52 -5.87 3.49 -8.14
CA VAL A 52 -6.23 2.17 -8.67
C VAL A 52 -7.60 1.69 -8.20
N LYS A 53 -8.32 1.04 -9.11
CA LYS A 53 -9.60 0.37 -8.83
C LYS A 53 -9.33 -1.06 -8.36
N ARG A 54 -9.98 -1.49 -7.26
CA ARG A 54 -9.74 -2.80 -6.62
C ARG A 54 -10.33 -3.99 -7.38
N HIS A 55 -11.45 -3.78 -8.07
CA HIS A 55 -12.19 -4.83 -8.79
C HIS A 55 -11.73 -4.96 -10.25
N TYR A 56 -11.43 -3.83 -10.89
CA TYR A 56 -10.97 -3.75 -12.25
C TYR A 56 -9.66 -2.98 -12.29
N PHE A 57 -8.54 -3.69 -12.28
CA PHE A 57 -7.22 -3.06 -12.30
C PHE A 57 -6.88 -2.65 -13.74
N ASP A 58 -6.80 -1.35 -13.97
CA ASP A 58 -6.45 -0.77 -15.27
C ASP A 58 -4.95 -0.46 -15.31
N SER A 59 -4.20 -1.33 -16.00
CA SER A 59 -2.76 -1.19 -16.16
C SER A 59 -2.37 0.09 -16.90
N ASN A 60 -3.15 0.49 -17.91
CA ASN A 60 -2.81 1.65 -18.74
C ASN A 60 -2.95 2.95 -17.95
N LYS A 61 -4.00 3.07 -17.13
CA LYS A 61 -4.19 4.21 -16.22
C LYS A 61 -3.05 4.30 -15.19
N MET A 62 -2.58 3.16 -14.68
CA MET A 62 -1.45 3.13 -13.76
C MET A 62 -0.16 3.58 -14.48
N ILE A 63 0.12 3.04 -15.67
CA ILE A 63 1.30 3.41 -16.46
C ILE A 63 1.30 4.91 -16.79
N SER A 64 0.17 5.47 -17.23
CA SER A 64 0.09 6.91 -17.53
C SER A 64 0.33 7.78 -16.30
N SER A 65 -0.14 7.35 -15.12
CA SER A 65 0.13 8.05 -13.85
C SER A 65 1.61 7.98 -13.46
N LEU A 66 2.30 6.89 -13.82
CA LEU A 66 3.73 6.69 -13.52
C LEU A 66 4.66 7.47 -14.45
N GLN A 67 4.24 7.80 -15.67
CA GLN A 67 5.06 8.54 -16.65
C GLN A 67 5.60 9.86 -16.09
N TYR A 68 4.79 10.59 -15.31
CA TYR A 68 5.24 11.82 -14.64
C TYR A 68 6.40 11.56 -13.67
N LEU A 69 6.37 10.43 -12.95
CA LEU A 69 7.38 10.05 -11.97
C LEU A 69 8.67 9.48 -12.60
N GLN A 70 8.66 9.17 -13.91
CA GLN A 70 9.87 8.75 -14.64
C GLN A 70 10.86 9.90 -14.86
N ASN A 71 10.49 11.14 -14.55
CA ASN A 71 11.44 12.25 -14.58
C ASN A 71 12.44 12.13 -13.42
N LYS A 72 13.72 11.91 -13.72
CA LYS A 72 14.80 11.79 -12.72
C LYS A 72 14.97 13.01 -11.82
N ARG A 73 14.45 14.18 -12.23
CA ARG A 73 14.44 15.40 -11.40
C ARG A 73 13.39 15.36 -10.29
N ILE A 74 12.54 14.34 -10.26
CA ILE A 74 11.49 14.14 -9.26
C ILE A 74 11.87 12.93 -8.39
N PRO A 75 12.63 13.13 -7.30
CA PRO A 75 12.88 12.07 -6.33
C PRO A 75 11.54 11.49 -5.88
N THR A 76 11.43 10.17 -5.91
CA THR A 76 10.16 9.48 -5.68
C THR A 76 10.34 8.30 -4.75
N TRP A 77 9.58 8.30 -3.67
CA TRP A 77 9.46 7.20 -2.72
C TRP A 77 8.11 6.53 -2.88
N MET A 78 8.06 5.45 -3.67
CA MET A 78 6.80 4.78 -3.98
C MET A 78 6.42 3.73 -2.94
N VAL A 79 5.19 3.84 -2.44
CA VAL A 79 4.65 2.98 -1.40
C VAL A 79 3.48 2.19 -1.95
N ILE A 80 3.63 0.87 -1.93
CA ILE A 80 2.63 -0.08 -2.40
C ILE A 80 2.32 -1.06 -1.29
N PHE A 81 1.02 -1.16 -0.97
CA PHE A 81 0.45 -2.16 -0.08
C PHE A 81 -0.22 -3.24 -0.94
N PRO A 82 0.49 -4.34 -1.27
CA PRO A 82 0.01 -5.31 -2.26
C PRO A 82 -1.23 -6.09 -1.82
N GLU A 83 -1.54 -6.12 -0.52
CA GLU A 83 -2.80 -6.65 0.01
C GLU A 83 -4.04 -5.91 -0.55
N GLY A 84 -3.86 -4.64 -0.93
CA GLY A 84 -4.91 -3.78 -1.50
C GLY A 84 -5.99 -3.35 -0.51
N THR A 85 -5.99 -3.87 0.70
CA THR A 85 -6.84 -3.48 1.83
C THR A 85 -6.16 -3.82 3.14
N ARG A 86 -6.58 -3.17 4.23
CA ARG A 86 -6.07 -3.48 5.57
C ARG A 86 -6.48 -4.89 5.99
N TYR A 87 -5.55 -5.62 6.58
CA TYR A 87 -5.84 -6.84 7.32
C TYR A 87 -6.61 -6.48 8.60
N ASN A 88 -7.76 -7.12 8.81
CA ASN A 88 -8.55 -6.99 10.03
C ASN A 88 -8.98 -8.38 10.48
N PRO A 89 -8.52 -8.86 11.66
CA PRO A 89 -8.91 -10.16 12.22
C PRO A 89 -10.42 -10.35 12.37
N LEU A 90 -11.16 -9.26 12.59
CA LEU A 90 -12.60 -9.28 12.80
C LEU A 90 -13.39 -9.34 11.47
N ALA A 91 -12.74 -9.10 10.33
CA ALA A 91 -13.36 -9.13 9.01
C ALA A 91 -13.18 -10.51 8.35
N SER A 92 -13.92 -11.51 8.84
CA SER A 92 -13.85 -12.90 8.35
C SER A 92 -14.03 -13.01 6.84
N ASN A 93 -14.97 -12.24 6.27
CA ASN A 93 -15.26 -12.20 4.84
C ASN A 93 -14.04 -11.81 3.96
N VAL A 94 -13.22 -10.86 4.40
CA VAL A 94 -12.02 -10.43 3.66
C VAL A 94 -10.93 -11.51 3.73
N ILE A 95 -10.77 -12.12 4.91
CA ILE A 95 -9.81 -13.20 5.15
C ILE A 95 -10.20 -14.43 4.31
N GLU A 96 -11.46 -14.84 4.31
CA GLU A 96 -11.95 -15.98 3.53
C GLU A 96 -11.74 -15.77 2.03
N LYS A 97 -12.09 -14.59 1.50
CA LYS A 97 -11.82 -14.24 0.10
C LYS A 97 -10.33 -14.31 -0.24
N SER A 98 -9.48 -13.84 0.67
CA SER A 98 -8.03 -13.89 0.49
C SER A 98 -7.48 -15.32 0.50
N ARG A 99 -8.02 -16.18 1.36
CA ARG A 99 -7.69 -17.62 1.42
C ARG A 99 -8.18 -18.37 0.19
N ALA A 100 -9.39 -18.08 -0.29
CA ALA A 100 -9.92 -18.65 -1.53
C ALA A 100 -9.05 -18.26 -2.73
N PHE A 101 -8.68 -16.97 -2.83
CA PHE A 101 -7.76 -16.46 -3.85
C PHE A 101 -6.38 -17.13 -3.83
N ALA A 102 -5.86 -17.45 -2.64
CA ALA A 102 -4.61 -18.21 -2.49
C ALA A 102 -4.77 -19.66 -2.98
N LYS A 103 -5.81 -20.37 -2.51
CA LYS A 103 -6.09 -21.75 -2.90
C LYS A 103 -6.28 -21.92 -4.40
N GLU A 104 -7.03 -21.01 -5.04
CA GLU A 104 -7.25 -20.98 -6.50
C GLU A 104 -5.93 -20.93 -7.28
N ARG A 105 -4.90 -20.27 -6.73
CA ARG A 105 -3.57 -20.15 -7.33
C ARG A 105 -2.56 -21.17 -6.84
N GLY A 106 -2.99 -22.17 -6.07
CA GLY A 106 -2.09 -23.16 -5.46
C GLY A 106 -1.16 -22.57 -4.39
N LEU A 107 -1.47 -21.39 -3.85
CA LEU A 107 -0.68 -20.73 -2.81
C LEU A 107 -1.15 -21.16 -1.42
N VAL A 108 -0.21 -21.23 -0.47
CA VAL A 108 -0.52 -21.49 0.94
C VAL A 108 -1.27 -20.30 1.55
N PRO A 109 -2.48 -20.47 2.09
CA PRO A 109 -3.24 -19.37 2.68
C PRO A 109 -2.54 -18.77 3.90
N LEU A 110 -2.38 -17.44 3.90
CA LEU A 110 -1.70 -16.71 4.97
C LEU A 110 -2.60 -16.50 6.20
N LYS A 111 -1.98 -16.39 7.38
CA LYS A 111 -2.69 -16.29 8.67
C LYS A 111 -2.86 -14.85 9.18
N HIS A 112 -1.80 -14.03 9.09
CA HIS A 112 -1.70 -12.71 9.73
C HIS A 112 -1.66 -11.52 8.75
N VAL A 113 -1.69 -11.82 7.46
CA VAL A 113 -1.73 -10.86 6.35
C VAL A 113 -2.62 -11.43 5.26
N LEU A 114 -3.11 -10.58 4.37
CA LEU A 114 -3.83 -11.02 3.19
C LEU A 114 -2.85 -11.44 2.08
N THR A 115 -3.28 -12.35 1.22
CA THR A 115 -2.54 -12.75 0.02
C THR A 115 -2.28 -11.53 -0.87
N PRO A 116 -1.00 -11.19 -1.14
CA PRO A 116 -0.64 -10.01 -1.91
C PRO A 116 -1.03 -10.15 -3.39
N LYS A 117 -1.43 -9.04 -4.00
CA LYS A 117 -1.71 -8.92 -5.43
C LYS A 117 -0.52 -8.23 -6.12
N TYR A 118 0.29 -9.01 -6.83
CA TYR A 118 1.56 -8.54 -7.39
C TYR A 118 1.43 -7.63 -8.62
N LYS A 119 0.32 -7.67 -9.37
CA LYS A 119 0.19 -6.98 -10.68
C LYS A 119 0.54 -5.49 -10.62
N GLY A 120 0.00 -4.75 -9.65
CA GLY A 120 0.27 -3.32 -9.50
C GLY A 120 1.74 -3.06 -9.13
N PHE A 121 2.31 -3.87 -8.24
CA PHE A 121 3.72 -3.78 -7.89
C PHE A 121 4.64 -4.08 -9.08
N HIS A 122 4.34 -5.13 -9.86
CA HIS A 122 5.11 -5.49 -11.04
C HIS A 122 5.11 -4.38 -12.09
N ILE A 123 3.96 -3.77 -12.37
CA ILE A 123 3.87 -2.64 -13.32
C ILE A 123 4.64 -1.42 -12.81
N ALA A 124 4.53 -1.10 -11.52
CA ALA A 124 5.32 -0.02 -10.92
C ALA A 124 6.82 -0.28 -11.09
N LEU A 125 7.26 -1.50 -10.79
CA LEU A 125 8.68 -1.88 -10.89
C LEU A 125 9.18 -1.79 -12.34
N GLU A 126 8.46 -2.37 -13.31
CA GLU A 126 8.87 -2.34 -14.72
C GLU A 126 8.96 -0.93 -15.30
N ASN A 127 8.05 -0.04 -14.91
CA ASN A 127 8.01 1.34 -15.43
C ASN A 127 8.94 2.30 -14.68
N MET A 128 9.36 1.96 -13.46
CA MET A 128 10.19 2.83 -12.62
C MET A 128 11.60 2.29 -12.41
N LYS A 129 11.96 1.11 -12.95
CA LYS A 129 13.26 0.45 -12.70
C LYS A 129 14.48 1.34 -12.97
N ASP A 130 14.42 2.20 -13.97
CA ASP A 130 15.54 3.11 -14.33
C ASP A 130 15.63 4.35 -13.41
N ASN A 131 14.66 4.50 -12.51
CA ASN A 131 14.47 5.60 -11.56
C ASN A 131 14.45 5.13 -10.11
N LEU A 132 14.61 3.83 -9.85
CA LEU A 132 14.60 3.26 -8.51
C LEU A 132 16.02 2.82 -8.12
N ASP A 133 16.49 3.29 -6.97
CA ASP A 133 17.77 2.86 -6.42
C ASP A 133 17.66 1.51 -5.68
N ALA A 134 16.53 1.26 -5.03
CA ALA A 134 16.31 0.06 -4.23
C ALA A 134 14.82 -0.27 -4.08
N VAL A 135 14.54 -1.55 -3.79
CA VAL A 135 13.21 -2.03 -3.39
C VAL A 135 13.28 -2.53 -1.95
N TYR A 136 12.55 -1.85 -1.06
CA TYR A 136 12.41 -2.26 0.33
C TYR A 136 11.18 -3.14 0.51
N ASP A 137 11.31 -4.28 1.18
CA ASP A 137 10.20 -5.07 1.69
C ASP A 137 10.19 -4.99 3.22
N ALA A 138 9.15 -4.38 3.79
CA ALA A 138 9.04 -4.12 5.21
C ALA A 138 7.74 -4.72 5.75
N THR A 139 7.79 -5.33 6.93
CA THR A 139 6.59 -5.80 7.62
C THR A 139 6.42 -5.02 8.92
N VAL A 140 5.31 -4.31 9.04
CA VAL A 140 4.91 -3.56 10.23
C VAL A 140 3.94 -4.40 11.04
N ILE A 141 4.19 -4.52 12.34
CA ILE A 141 3.38 -5.30 13.26
C ILE A 141 2.90 -4.39 14.38
N TYR A 142 1.58 -4.34 14.60
CA TYR A 142 1.01 -3.66 15.75
C TYR A 142 0.57 -4.67 16.81
N SER A 143 0.73 -4.30 18.08
CA SER A 143 0.24 -5.09 19.22
C SER A 143 -1.27 -5.34 19.13
N CYS A 144 -2.03 -4.34 18.66
CA CYS A 144 -3.49 -4.39 18.53
C CYS A 144 -4.01 -5.17 17.32
N THR A 145 -3.14 -5.63 16.40
CA THR A 145 -3.57 -6.45 15.25
C THR A 145 -3.81 -7.92 15.65
N LYS A 146 -3.35 -8.34 16.83
CA LYS A 146 -3.78 -9.62 17.40
C LYS A 146 -5.22 -9.46 17.86
N GLY A 147 -6.13 -10.31 17.37
CA GLY A 147 -7.55 -10.33 17.76
C GLY A 147 -7.81 -10.62 19.25
N ASP A 148 -6.78 -10.61 20.09
CA ASP A 148 -6.89 -10.68 21.53
C ASP A 148 -7.32 -9.31 22.06
N LYS A 149 -8.57 -9.23 22.50
CA LYS A 149 -9.03 -8.17 23.41
C LYS A 149 -8.29 -8.29 24.75
N LYS A 150 -7.00 -8.00 24.79
CA LYS A 150 -6.37 -7.54 26.04
C LYS A 150 -6.50 -6.04 26.04
N THR A 151 -7.64 -5.58 26.55
CA THR A 151 -7.87 -4.21 26.98
C THR A 151 -6.58 -3.71 27.63
N LEU A 152 -5.95 -2.70 27.02
CA LEU A 152 -4.87 -1.95 27.66
C LEU A 152 -5.51 -1.20 28.83
N ARG A 153 -5.74 -1.90 29.95
CA ARG A 153 -5.89 -1.25 31.25
C ARG A 153 -4.51 -0.69 31.58
N MET A 154 -4.26 0.53 31.12
CA MET A 154 -3.24 1.36 31.75
C MET A 154 -3.71 1.56 33.20
N LYS A 155 -3.06 0.87 34.14
CA LYS A 155 -3.07 1.32 35.52
C LYS A 155 -2.19 2.57 35.55
N ALA A 156 -2.83 3.70 35.83
CA ALA A 156 -2.16 4.91 36.29
C ALA A 156 -1.48 4.63 37.64
#